data_AF-A0A7C7AET7-F1
#
_entry.id   AF-A0A7C7AET7-F1
#
_cell.length_a   1.000
_cell.length_b   1.000
_cell.length_c   1.000
_cell.angle_alpha   90.00
_cell.angle_beta   90.00
_cell.angle_gamma   90.00
#
_symmetry.space_group_name_H-M   'P 1'
#
loop_
_entity.id
_entity.type
_entity.pdbx_description
1 polymer ?
#
loop_
_entity_poly.entity_id
_entity_poly.type
_entity_poly.pdbx_seq_one_letter_code
_entity_poly.pdbx_strand_id
1 'polypeptide(L)'
;MNRSILVKSVITILSVFILTLSLGFIRFEVDETIPQDVTPQPIFQNNVFDTTLTEPDVSVEEFISISDIYLIVDSYMNAETQNDSNEVKDARDLAMSNAILSIVGERRVSIETAEELYHFGNMQSFNYRYQASINRYPYKLTMETILSLDYVLLADIDYSTMRSRKFIPIGTNIDVEIGERVVHDLPFTGTFDGMGHIISNLYLADYSYITTILQFDGDETTNTDIPLFKHYSMFSYVGEDAVIKNLILYNPIYELLDAPNGLSKTSMFVGENHGTIYNIGVIDEKVTQLGVNNSGIRFNLQHSSSETFTAAGFVHTNYGTIQNSYFVAENILVSGSRFRFHTRPFAYIDEGTIEGVAYADIVHNTTNDITPMEGITAYTTLELKNGTKNNQAISINSVNIPDEPKWNFYYLDSYPSLISLEYDEDENEFLIKDEYDLVAFTKLINLLTPVYGKTFDLHTYRIVNHINMTNIKTLKTTQREFKGVLYGGNNDFSSETQINENKYIFNLDISVPFIQGSQYYLGLIGLSSGIIP
;
A
#
# COMPACT_ATOMS: atom_id res chain seq x y z
N MET A 1 13.69 -18.81 57.17
CA MET A 1 13.21 -17.60 56.47
C MET A 1 12.34 -16.80 57.44
N ASN A 2 12.73 -15.58 57.77
CA ASN A 2 12.26 -14.85 58.96
C ASN A 2 10.79 -14.40 58.83
N ARG A 3 9.92 -14.83 59.75
CA ARG A 3 8.48 -14.48 59.83
C ARG A 3 8.24 -12.96 59.85
N SER A 4 9.22 -12.19 60.34
CA SER A 4 9.25 -10.72 60.35
C SER A 4 9.31 -10.09 58.95
N ILE A 5 9.96 -10.73 57.99
CA ILE A 5 10.10 -10.21 56.60
C ILE A 5 8.79 -10.42 55.84
N LEU A 6 8.14 -11.57 56.01
CA LEU A 6 6.87 -11.89 55.36
C LEU A 6 5.74 -10.94 55.81
N VAL A 7 5.69 -10.60 57.10
CA VAL A 7 4.68 -9.68 57.65
C VAL A 7 4.90 -8.25 57.14
N LYS A 8 6.14 -7.79 57.01
CA LYS A 8 6.44 -6.47 56.45
C LYS A 8 6.09 -6.39 54.96
N SER A 9 6.41 -7.42 54.17
CA SER A 9 6.08 -7.46 52.73
C SER A 9 4.56 -7.48 52.48
N VAL A 10 3.79 -8.21 53.30
CA VAL A 10 2.32 -8.23 53.18
C VAL A 10 1.71 -6.88 53.55
N ILE A 11 2.22 -6.20 54.59
CA ILE A 11 1.74 -4.86 54.99
C ILE A 11 2.06 -3.83 53.90
N THR A 12 3.25 -3.88 53.29
CA THR A 12 3.62 -2.97 52.20
C THR A 12 2.76 -3.18 50.95
N ILE A 13 2.48 -4.43 50.57
CA ILE A 13 1.60 -4.73 49.43
C ILE A 13 0.16 -4.26 49.71
N LEU A 14 -0.35 -4.48 50.93
CA LEU A 14 -1.68 -4.01 51.32
C LEU A 14 -1.77 -2.47 51.35
N SER A 15 -0.69 -1.80 51.76
CA SER A 15 -0.63 -0.32 51.79
C SER A 15 -0.60 0.28 50.38
N VAL A 16 0.13 -0.34 49.44
CA VAL A 16 0.13 0.09 48.03
C VAL A 16 -1.23 -0.18 47.38
N PHE A 17 -1.88 -1.31 47.68
CA PHE A 17 -3.20 -1.65 47.13
C PHE A 17 -4.31 -0.71 47.65
N ILE A 18 -4.25 -0.33 48.93
CA ILE A 18 -5.17 0.66 49.53
C ILE A 18 -4.90 2.06 48.96
N LEU A 19 -3.64 2.43 48.69
CA LEU A 19 -3.32 3.71 48.05
C LEU A 19 -3.87 3.78 46.61
N THR A 20 -3.73 2.71 45.83
CA THR A 20 -4.29 2.64 44.46
C THR A 20 -5.81 2.62 44.42
N LEU A 21 -6.47 1.98 45.41
CA LEU A 21 -7.94 2.04 45.55
C LEU A 21 -8.42 3.42 46.02
N SER A 22 -7.64 4.14 46.83
CA SER A 22 -7.98 5.49 47.29
C SER A 22 -7.79 6.58 46.23
N LEU A 23 -6.92 6.35 45.23
CA LEU A 23 -6.77 7.21 44.05
C LEU A 23 -7.83 6.95 42.97
N GLY A 24 -8.52 5.80 43.01
CA GLY A 24 -9.60 5.43 42.08
C GLY A 24 -10.95 6.11 42.33
N PHE A 25 -11.07 6.94 43.37
CA PHE A 25 -12.31 7.63 43.75
C PHE A 25 -12.21 9.16 43.81
N ILE A 26 -11.16 9.76 43.24
CA ILE A 26 -11.21 11.18 42.89
C ILE A 26 -12.00 11.27 41.58
N ARG A 27 -13.33 11.29 41.69
CA ARG A 27 -14.17 11.89 40.66
C ARG A 27 -13.79 13.35 40.61
N PHE A 28 -13.10 13.77 39.55
CA PHE A 28 -13.22 15.14 39.12
C PHE A 28 -14.69 15.33 38.77
N GLU A 29 -15.40 16.03 39.65
CA GLU A 29 -16.64 16.68 39.30
C GLU A 29 -16.24 17.70 38.23
N VAL A 30 -16.32 17.27 36.96
CA VAL A 30 -16.39 18.22 35.86
C VAL A 30 -17.66 18.98 36.15
N ASP A 31 -17.51 20.25 36.49
CA ASP A 31 -18.62 21.17 36.61
C ASP A 31 -19.31 21.19 35.24
N GLU A 32 -20.34 20.36 35.07
CA GLU A 32 -21.32 20.44 33.99
C GLU A 32 -22.20 21.69 34.21
N THR A 33 -21.56 22.84 34.37
CA THR A 33 -22.16 24.08 33.88
C THR A 33 -22.07 24.00 32.37
N ILE A 34 -23.03 23.29 31.77
CA ILE A 34 -23.42 23.49 30.38
C ILE A 34 -23.58 25.00 30.22
N PRO A 35 -22.73 25.70 29.45
CA PRO A 35 -23.02 27.06 29.09
C PRO A 35 -24.35 27.01 28.35
N GLN A 36 -25.39 27.57 28.97
CA GLN A 36 -26.65 27.84 28.29
C GLN A 36 -26.32 28.55 26.98
N ASP A 37 -26.85 27.99 25.89
CA ASP A 37 -26.81 28.56 24.55
C ASP A 37 -25.45 29.16 24.19
N VAL A 38 -24.51 28.30 23.78
CA VAL A 38 -23.65 28.70 22.67
C VAL A 38 -24.61 28.92 21.50
N THR A 39 -25.07 30.18 21.37
CA THR A 39 -25.67 30.70 20.16
C THR A 39 -24.96 30.04 18.99
N PRO A 40 -25.68 29.43 18.03
CA PRO A 40 -25.05 28.89 16.85
C PRO A 40 -24.02 29.91 16.38
N GLN A 41 -22.74 29.51 16.39
CA GLN A 41 -21.69 30.31 15.76
C GLN A 41 -22.28 30.78 14.44
N PRO A 42 -22.14 32.07 14.07
CA PRO A 42 -22.72 32.55 12.84
C PRO A 42 -22.34 31.54 11.77
N ILE A 43 -23.36 30.89 11.19
CA ILE A 43 -23.20 30.19 9.92
C ILE A 43 -22.41 31.19 9.09
N PHE A 44 -21.28 30.77 8.53
CA PHE A 44 -20.46 31.63 7.69
C PHE A 44 -21.34 32.03 6.49
N GLN A 45 -22.17 33.05 6.66
CA GLN A 45 -23.02 33.63 5.63
C GLN A 45 -22.10 34.60 4.92
N ASN A 46 -21.30 34.03 4.03
CA ASN A 46 -20.63 34.84 3.06
C ASN A 46 -21.67 35.23 2.00
N ASN A 47 -22.18 36.46 2.09
CA ASN A 47 -23.12 37.02 1.11
C ASN A 47 -22.52 37.15 -0.31
N VAL A 48 -21.24 36.79 -0.51
CA VAL A 48 -20.59 36.67 -1.82
C VAL A 48 -20.88 35.31 -2.48
N PHE A 49 -21.13 34.26 -1.70
CA PHE A 49 -21.52 32.95 -2.23
C PHE A 49 -23.04 32.84 -2.22
N ASP A 50 -23.67 33.19 -3.36
CA ASP A 50 -25.07 32.85 -3.60
C ASP A 50 -25.24 31.32 -3.53
N THR A 51 -26.27 30.84 -2.83
CA THR A 51 -26.58 29.40 -2.73
C THR A 51 -27.10 28.82 -4.06
N THR A 52 -26.97 29.56 -5.16
CA THR A 52 -27.33 29.16 -6.52
C THR A 52 -26.15 28.71 -7.38
N LEU A 53 -24.96 28.44 -6.80
CA LEU A 53 -23.89 27.80 -7.56
C LEU A 53 -24.38 26.42 -8.02
N THR A 54 -24.52 26.26 -9.33
CA THR A 54 -24.75 24.95 -9.94
C THR A 54 -23.41 24.22 -9.95
N GLU A 55 -23.41 22.95 -9.53
CA GLU A 55 -22.21 22.12 -9.60
C GLU A 55 -21.69 22.11 -11.05
N PRO A 56 -20.41 22.46 -11.28
CA PRO A 56 -19.83 22.38 -12.61
C PRO A 56 -19.95 20.94 -13.14
N ASP A 57 -20.26 20.81 -14.43
CA ASP A 57 -20.36 19.51 -15.10
C ASP A 57 -18.95 18.93 -15.34
N VAL A 58 -18.37 18.35 -14.28
CA VAL A 58 -17.09 17.63 -14.31
C VAL A 58 -17.34 16.17 -13.92
N SER A 59 -17.31 15.30 -14.93
CA SER A 59 -17.34 13.85 -14.73
C SER A 59 -16.01 13.36 -14.19
N VAL A 60 -16.04 12.65 -13.08
CA VAL A 60 -14.91 11.86 -12.57
C VAL A 60 -15.18 10.39 -12.80
N GLU A 61 -14.13 9.57 -12.82
CA GLU A 61 -14.29 8.12 -12.90
C GLU A 61 -15.09 7.61 -11.69
N GLU A 62 -16.03 6.70 -11.94
CA GLU A 62 -16.78 6.03 -10.87
C GLU A 62 -16.07 4.75 -10.45
N PHE A 63 -15.74 4.63 -9.16
CA PHE A 63 -15.13 3.45 -8.58
C PHE A 63 -16.12 2.61 -7.77
N ILE A 64 -15.84 1.32 -7.64
CA ILE A 64 -16.45 0.45 -6.64
C ILE A 64 -15.48 0.26 -5.47
N SER A 65 -15.89 0.55 -4.24
CA SER A 65 -15.04 0.26 -3.09
C SER A 65 -14.88 -1.24 -2.95
N ILE A 66 -13.65 -1.70 -2.68
CA ILE A 66 -13.42 -3.10 -2.34
C ILE A 66 -14.20 -3.56 -1.10
N SER A 67 -14.60 -2.62 -0.22
CA SER A 67 -15.48 -2.91 0.91
C SER A 67 -16.84 -3.43 0.45
N ASP A 68 -17.37 -2.95 -0.67
CA ASP A 68 -18.65 -3.42 -1.22
C ASP A 68 -18.54 -4.87 -1.72
N ILE A 69 -17.42 -5.20 -2.37
CA ILE A 69 -17.09 -6.58 -2.79
C ILE A 69 -16.92 -7.46 -1.56
N TYR A 70 -16.23 -6.98 -0.53
CA TYR A 70 -16.04 -7.71 0.72
C TYR A 70 -17.35 -8.05 1.42
N LEU A 71 -18.31 -7.13 1.46
CA LEU A 71 -19.62 -7.40 2.03
C LEU A 71 -20.37 -8.51 1.29
N ILE A 72 -20.21 -8.61 -0.04
CA ILE A 72 -20.75 -9.72 -0.84
C ILE A 72 -20.08 -11.03 -0.42
N VAL A 73 -18.74 -11.09 -0.47
CA VAL A 73 -17.98 -12.29 -0.14
C VAL A 73 -18.28 -12.77 1.27
N ASP A 74 -18.22 -11.88 2.26
CA ASP A 74 -18.49 -12.21 3.66
C ASP A 74 -19.93 -12.69 3.86
N SER A 75 -20.92 -12.09 3.18
CA SER A 75 -22.32 -12.53 3.25
C SER A 75 -22.51 -13.97 2.77
N TYR A 76 -21.99 -14.33 1.59
CA TYR A 76 -22.10 -15.68 1.06
C TYR A 76 -21.32 -16.70 1.91
N MET A 77 -20.15 -16.32 2.39
CA MET A 77 -19.29 -17.19 3.20
C MET A 77 -19.82 -17.38 4.63
N ASN A 78 -20.54 -16.40 5.19
CA ASN A 78 -21.27 -16.56 6.45
C ASN A 78 -22.44 -17.55 6.34
N ALA A 79 -22.93 -17.82 5.13
CA ALA A 79 -23.98 -18.81 4.88
C ALA A 79 -23.44 -20.24 4.68
N GLU A 80 -22.11 -20.45 4.70
CA GLU A 80 -21.50 -21.78 4.63
C GLU A 80 -21.78 -22.58 5.91
N THR A 81 -22.17 -23.85 5.75
CA THR A 81 -22.30 -24.80 6.86
C THR A 81 -21.35 -25.98 6.68
N GLN A 82 -20.90 -26.58 7.81
CA GLN A 82 -19.96 -27.71 7.80
C GLN A 82 -20.47 -28.93 7.00
N ASN A 83 -21.79 -29.04 6.80
CA ASN A 83 -22.42 -30.17 6.12
C ASN A 83 -22.83 -29.87 4.67
N ASP A 84 -22.45 -28.70 4.12
CA ASP A 84 -22.76 -28.37 2.74
C ASP A 84 -22.10 -29.36 1.79
N SER A 85 -22.88 -29.93 0.87
CA SER A 85 -22.36 -30.78 -0.19
C SER A 85 -21.54 -29.95 -1.18
N ASN A 86 -20.73 -30.62 -2.01
CA ASN A 86 -19.94 -29.92 -3.03
C ASN A 86 -20.84 -29.18 -4.02
N GLU A 87 -22.01 -29.72 -4.39
CA GLU A 87 -22.95 -29.05 -5.28
C GLU A 87 -23.49 -27.73 -4.70
N VAL A 88 -23.69 -27.66 -3.38
CA VAL A 88 -24.11 -26.43 -2.69
C VAL A 88 -22.97 -25.41 -2.69
N LYS A 89 -21.73 -25.86 -2.48
CA LYS A 89 -20.54 -25.00 -2.52
C LYS A 89 -20.26 -24.48 -3.94
N ASP A 90 -20.40 -25.32 -4.96
CA ASP A 90 -20.27 -24.94 -6.37
C ASP A 90 -21.31 -23.87 -6.75
N ALA A 91 -22.58 -24.09 -6.37
CA ALA A 91 -23.65 -23.13 -6.62
C ALA A 91 -23.43 -21.79 -5.90
N ARG A 92 -22.89 -21.84 -4.67
CA ARG A 92 -22.51 -20.64 -3.92
C ARG A 92 -21.36 -19.89 -4.59
N ASP A 93 -20.33 -20.60 -5.02
CA ASP A 93 -19.15 -20.04 -5.70
C ASP A 93 -19.58 -19.27 -6.97
N LEU A 94 -20.42 -19.91 -7.80
CA LEU A 94 -20.96 -19.28 -9.00
C LEU A 94 -21.84 -18.06 -8.67
N ALA A 95 -22.70 -18.15 -7.66
CA ALA A 95 -23.57 -17.03 -7.26
C ALA A 95 -22.77 -15.84 -6.72
N MET A 96 -21.70 -16.10 -5.95
CA MET A 96 -20.83 -15.08 -5.39
C MET A 96 -20.03 -14.37 -6.48
N SER A 97 -19.38 -15.12 -7.38
CA SER A 97 -18.69 -14.57 -8.57
C SER A 97 -19.61 -13.67 -9.41
N ASN A 98 -20.83 -14.14 -9.74
CA ASN A 98 -21.80 -13.35 -10.50
C ASN A 98 -22.24 -12.08 -9.78
N ALA A 99 -22.40 -12.12 -8.45
CA ALA A 99 -22.77 -10.94 -7.66
C ALA A 99 -21.65 -9.89 -7.68
N ILE A 100 -20.39 -10.32 -7.58
CA ILE A 100 -19.22 -9.45 -7.69
C ILE A 100 -19.18 -8.78 -9.07
N LEU A 101 -19.22 -9.58 -10.14
CA LEU A 101 -19.19 -9.06 -11.52
C LEU A 101 -20.35 -8.09 -11.80
N SER A 102 -21.54 -8.36 -11.24
CA SER A 102 -22.70 -7.49 -11.41
C SER A 102 -22.53 -6.13 -10.74
N ILE A 103 -21.85 -6.05 -9.58
CA ILE A 103 -21.63 -4.75 -8.93
C ILE A 103 -20.43 -4.03 -9.51
N VAL A 104 -19.39 -4.74 -9.95
CA VAL A 104 -18.20 -4.12 -10.55
C VAL A 104 -18.55 -3.52 -11.90
N GLY A 105 -19.18 -4.31 -12.79
CA GLY A 105 -19.46 -3.88 -14.16
C GLY A 105 -18.16 -3.57 -14.91
N GLU A 106 -18.07 -2.36 -15.48
CA GLU A 106 -16.89 -1.87 -16.21
C GLU A 106 -15.97 -0.97 -15.34
N ARG A 107 -16.27 -0.83 -14.04
CA ARG A 107 -15.56 0.08 -13.14
C ARG A 107 -14.34 -0.57 -12.51
N ARG A 108 -13.33 0.24 -12.19
CA ARG A 108 -12.21 -0.18 -11.36
C ARG A 108 -12.60 -0.24 -9.87
N VAL A 109 -11.89 -1.06 -9.13
CA VAL A 109 -12.09 -1.30 -7.70
C VAL A 109 -11.12 -0.44 -6.89
N SER A 110 -11.64 0.46 -6.07
CA SER A 110 -10.82 1.33 -5.23
C SER A 110 -10.39 0.68 -3.93
N ILE A 111 -9.17 1.01 -3.50
CA ILE A 111 -8.60 0.71 -2.19
C ILE A 111 -8.07 2.02 -1.60
N GLU A 112 -8.65 2.45 -0.49
CA GLU A 112 -8.34 3.73 0.17
C GLU A 112 -7.67 3.51 1.53
N THR A 113 -7.84 2.33 2.15
CA THR A 113 -7.39 2.07 3.51
C THR A 113 -6.62 0.74 3.67
N ALA A 114 -5.91 0.61 4.80
CA ALA A 114 -5.23 -0.64 5.14
C ALA A 114 -6.21 -1.79 5.44
N GLU A 115 -7.43 -1.49 5.92
CA GLU A 115 -8.47 -2.49 6.14
C GLU A 115 -9.00 -3.05 4.81
N GLU A 116 -9.20 -2.17 3.83
CA GLU A 116 -9.56 -2.55 2.46
C GLU A 116 -8.47 -3.37 1.77
N LEU A 117 -7.20 -3.00 1.93
CA LEU A 117 -6.09 -3.81 1.42
C LEU A 117 -6.04 -5.19 2.11
N TYR A 118 -6.32 -5.27 3.40
CA TYR A 118 -6.46 -6.54 4.11
C TYR A 118 -7.62 -7.37 3.56
N HIS A 119 -8.77 -6.74 3.26
CA HIS A 119 -9.90 -7.43 2.63
C HIS A 119 -9.49 -8.06 1.29
N PHE A 120 -8.75 -7.34 0.44
CA PHE A 120 -8.24 -7.89 -0.80
C PHE A 120 -7.47 -9.19 -0.59
N GLY A 121 -6.44 -9.14 0.26
CA GLY A 121 -5.59 -10.31 0.54
C GLY A 121 -6.40 -11.50 1.09
N ASN A 122 -7.43 -11.25 1.89
CA ASN A 122 -8.28 -12.31 2.44
C ASN A 122 -9.23 -12.91 1.41
N MET A 123 -9.96 -12.10 0.65
CA MET A 123 -11.00 -12.61 -0.25
C MET A 123 -10.45 -13.47 -1.39
N GLN A 124 -9.25 -13.14 -1.89
CA GLN A 124 -8.58 -13.95 -2.91
C GLN A 124 -7.91 -15.21 -2.35
N SER A 125 -7.87 -15.41 -1.03
CA SER A 125 -7.11 -16.49 -0.42
C SER A 125 -7.86 -17.82 -0.41
N PHE A 126 -7.12 -18.90 -0.72
CA PHE A 126 -7.59 -20.29 -0.58
C PHE A 126 -8.09 -20.62 0.83
N ASN A 127 -7.51 -19.99 1.85
CA ASN A 127 -7.81 -20.21 3.27
C ASN A 127 -8.79 -19.18 3.85
N TYR A 128 -9.59 -18.50 3.02
CA TYR A 128 -10.54 -17.51 3.53
C TYR A 128 -11.41 -18.09 4.65
N ARG A 129 -11.49 -17.34 5.78
CA ARG A 129 -12.17 -17.67 7.05
C ARG A 129 -11.57 -18.82 7.88
N TYR A 130 -11.05 -19.86 7.24
CA TYR A 130 -10.57 -21.07 7.91
C TYR A 130 -9.10 -21.35 7.54
N GLN A 131 -8.21 -20.99 8.45
CA GLN A 131 -6.78 -21.23 8.33
C GLN A 131 -6.44 -22.71 8.52
N ALA A 132 -5.41 -23.20 7.81
CA ALA A 132 -4.83 -24.53 7.98
C ALA A 132 -5.88 -25.67 8.11
N SER A 133 -6.91 -25.63 7.26
CA SER A 133 -8.01 -26.61 7.30
C SER A 133 -7.77 -27.78 6.35
N ILE A 134 -8.26 -28.96 6.74
CA ILE A 134 -8.14 -30.20 5.98
C ILE A 134 -9.04 -30.16 4.75
N ASN A 135 -8.48 -30.46 3.57
CA ASN A 135 -9.18 -30.58 2.28
C ASN A 135 -10.15 -29.42 2.02
N ARG A 136 -9.66 -28.18 2.19
CA ARG A 136 -10.49 -26.98 2.05
C ARG A 136 -11.04 -26.86 0.63
N TYR A 137 -12.31 -26.47 0.54
CA TYR A 137 -12.95 -26.12 -0.72
C TYR A 137 -12.53 -24.70 -1.14
N PRO A 138 -11.91 -24.50 -2.31
CA PRO A 138 -11.24 -23.23 -2.64
C PRO A 138 -12.15 -22.10 -3.11
N TYR A 139 -13.43 -22.32 -3.45
CA TYR A 139 -14.26 -21.29 -4.11
C TYR A 139 -13.54 -20.66 -5.32
N LYS A 140 -13.16 -21.55 -6.25
CA LYS A 140 -12.22 -21.26 -7.33
C LYS A 140 -12.72 -20.15 -8.26
N LEU A 141 -14.01 -20.16 -8.63
CA LEU A 141 -14.58 -19.13 -9.52
C LEU A 141 -14.55 -17.75 -8.88
N THR A 142 -14.85 -17.66 -7.59
CA THR A 142 -14.79 -16.42 -6.83
C THR A 142 -13.35 -15.91 -6.73
N MET A 143 -12.39 -16.78 -6.39
CA MET A 143 -10.96 -16.40 -6.35
C MET A 143 -10.49 -15.89 -7.71
N GLU A 144 -10.78 -16.61 -8.80
CA GLU A 144 -10.45 -16.20 -10.17
C GLU A 144 -11.06 -14.84 -10.51
N THR A 145 -12.33 -14.63 -10.15
CA THR A 145 -13.04 -13.35 -10.38
C THR A 145 -12.34 -12.21 -9.67
N ILE A 146 -11.99 -12.37 -8.39
CA ILE A 146 -11.30 -11.32 -7.61
C ILE A 146 -9.91 -11.06 -8.19
N LEU A 147 -9.16 -12.11 -8.52
CA LEU A 147 -7.80 -11.99 -9.07
C LEU A 147 -7.75 -11.39 -10.48
N SER A 148 -8.88 -11.28 -11.19
CA SER A 148 -8.99 -10.70 -12.52
C SER A 148 -9.52 -9.26 -12.55
N LEU A 149 -9.89 -8.65 -11.42
CA LEU A 149 -10.42 -7.28 -11.39
C LEU A 149 -9.31 -6.22 -11.52
N ASP A 150 -9.70 -5.03 -11.97
CA ASP A 150 -8.81 -3.88 -12.05
C ASP A 150 -8.88 -3.05 -10.76
N TYR A 151 -7.79 -3.02 -10.01
CA TYR A 151 -7.63 -2.33 -8.73
C TYR A 151 -6.90 -1.01 -8.88
N VAL A 152 -7.30 -0.04 -8.06
CA VAL A 152 -6.66 1.28 -7.99
C VAL A 152 -6.51 1.75 -6.54
N LEU A 153 -5.34 2.27 -6.20
CA LEU A 153 -5.15 2.97 -4.92
C LEU A 153 -5.58 4.43 -5.07
N LEU A 154 -6.36 4.93 -4.11
CA LEU A 154 -6.74 6.36 -4.06
C LEU A 154 -6.08 7.10 -2.88
N ALA A 155 -5.24 6.41 -2.11
CA ALA A 155 -4.54 6.98 -0.96
C ALA A 155 -3.24 6.22 -0.65
N ASP A 156 -2.33 6.90 0.06
CA ASP A 156 -1.20 6.21 0.68
C ASP A 156 -1.71 5.34 1.84
N ILE A 157 -1.28 4.09 1.89
CA ILE A 157 -1.74 3.11 2.87
C ILE A 157 -0.62 2.84 3.87
N ASP A 158 -0.85 3.16 5.15
CA ASP A 158 -0.01 2.69 6.24
C ASP A 158 -0.62 1.46 6.90
N TYR A 159 -0.05 0.29 6.60
CA TYR A 159 -0.53 -0.99 7.09
C TYR A 159 -0.22 -1.22 8.57
N SER A 160 0.60 -0.38 9.22
CA SER A 160 0.86 -0.45 10.66
C SER A 160 -0.41 -0.32 11.51
N THR A 161 -1.43 0.34 10.96
CA THR A 161 -2.77 0.52 11.55
C THR A 161 -3.50 -0.81 11.77
N MET A 162 -3.16 -1.84 11.00
CA MET A 162 -3.78 -3.18 11.05
C MET A 162 -3.25 -4.05 12.20
N ARG A 163 -2.22 -3.59 12.92
CA ARG A 163 -1.62 -4.27 14.07
C ARG A 163 -1.22 -5.72 13.73
N SER A 164 -1.96 -6.72 14.22
CA SER A 164 -1.66 -8.14 14.04
C SER A 164 -2.35 -8.76 12.83
N ARG A 165 -3.25 -8.05 12.14
CA ARG A 165 -3.90 -8.55 10.92
C ARG A 165 -2.87 -8.58 9.79
N LYS A 166 -2.69 -9.74 9.18
CA LYS A 166 -1.65 -9.98 8.18
C LYS A 166 -2.24 -9.97 6.78
N PHE A 167 -1.47 -9.44 5.83
CA PHE A 167 -1.79 -9.47 4.42
C PHE A 167 -1.45 -10.84 3.85
N ILE A 168 -2.41 -11.51 3.23
CA ILE A 168 -2.17 -12.81 2.60
C ILE A 168 -1.64 -12.56 1.19
N PRO A 169 -0.53 -13.21 0.79
CA PRO A 169 0.01 -13.09 -0.55
C PRO A 169 -1.01 -13.33 -1.67
N ILE A 170 -0.87 -12.56 -2.75
CA ILE A 170 -1.77 -12.58 -3.90
C ILE A 170 -1.35 -13.69 -4.86
N GLY A 171 -2.33 -14.50 -5.27
CA GLY A 171 -2.14 -15.61 -6.20
C GLY A 171 -1.80 -16.92 -5.49
N THR A 172 -2.27 -18.03 -6.07
CA THR A 172 -2.08 -19.40 -5.56
C THR A 172 -1.55 -20.28 -6.68
N ASN A 173 -0.49 -21.07 -6.41
CA ASN A 173 0.06 -22.03 -7.36
C ASN A 173 0.46 -23.34 -6.66
N ILE A 174 -0.54 -24.18 -6.41
CA ILE A 174 -0.37 -25.53 -5.86
C ILE A 174 -0.20 -26.50 -7.02
N ASP A 175 0.90 -27.24 -7.04
CA ASP A 175 1.10 -28.37 -7.95
C ASP A 175 1.91 -29.43 -7.21
N VAL A 176 1.21 -30.39 -6.60
CA VAL A 176 1.82 -31.44 -5.78
C VAL A 176 1.27 -32.80 -6.17
N GLU A 177 2.14 -33.81 -6.13
CA GLU A 177 1.79 -35.20 -6.41
C GLU A 177 1.96 -36.01 -5.11
N ILE A 178 0.85 -36.26 -4.42
CA ILE A 178 0.81 -37.03 -3.17
C ILE A 178 -0.35 -38.01 -3.27
N GLY A 179 -0.08 -39.24 -3.68
CA GLY A 179 -1.12 -40.20 -4.06
C GLY A 179 -1.76 -39.84 -5.40
N GLU A 180 -2.44 -38.69 -5.47
CA GLU A 180 -2.98 -38.06 -6.67
C GLU A 180 -2.36 -36.67 -6.89
N ARG A 181 -2.37 -36.18 -8.14
CA ARG A 181 -1.87 -34.84 -8.47
C ARG A 181 -2.95 -33.80 -8.16
N VAL A 182 -2.64 -32.88 -7.25
CA VAL A 182 -3.50 -31.74 -6.90
C VAL A 182 -2.93 -30.48 -7.53
N VAL A 183 -3.72 -29.83 -8.38
CA VAL A 183 -3.34 -28.61 -9.10
C VAL A 183 -4.36 -27.50 -8.87
N HIS A 184 -3.90 -26.40 -8.30
CA HIS A 184 -4.62 -25.13 -8.22
C HIS A 184 -3.72 -24.02 -8.76
N ASP A 185 -4.09 -23.54 -9.94
CA ASP A 185 -3.37 -22.48 -10.66
C ASP A 185 -4.29 -21.26 -10.74
N LEU A 186 -4.01 -20.26 -9.91
CA LEU A 186 -4.84 -19.07 -9.69
C LEU A 186 -3.93 -17.84 -9.65
N PRO A 187 -3.41 -17.40 -10.81
CA PRO A 187 -2.60 -16.20 -10.90
C PRO A 187 -3.43 -14.94 -10.71
N PHE A 188 -2.81 -13.87 -10.24
CA PHE A 188 -3.33 -12.52 -10.46
C PHE A 188 -3.31 -12.21 -11.97
N THR A 189 -4.42 -11.75 -12.54
CA THR A 189 -4.56 -11.48 -13.99
C THR A 189 -5.15 -10.10 -14.30
N GLY A 190 -5.65 -9.38 -13.28
CA GLY A 190 -6.17 -8.02 -13.45
C GLY A 190 -5.08 -6.94 -13.43
N THR A 191 -5.52 -5.69 -13.28
CA THR A 191 -4.63 -4.54 -13.08
C THR A 191 -4.50 -4.19 -11.59
N PHE A 192 -3.30 -3.83 -11.13
CA PHE A 192 -3.10 -3.19 -9.82
C PHE A 192 -2.34 -1.88 -10.05
N ASP A 193 -3.07 -0.76 -10.02
CA ASP A 193 -2.52 0.58 -10.24
C ASP A 193 -2.40 1.33 -8.92
N GLY A 194 -1.17 1.60 -8.49
CA GLY A 194 -0.91 2.38 -7.30
C GLY A 194 -1.17 3.88 -7.48
N MET A 195 -1.35 4.40 -8.70
CA MET A 195 -1.51 5.84 -9.00
C MET A 195 -0.45 6.74 -8.32
N GLY A 196 0.77 6.23 -8.14
CA GLY A 196 1.86 6.94 -7.47
C GLY A 196 1.79 6.94 -5.94
N HIS A 197 0.83 6.22 -5.35
CA HIS A 197 0.70 6.05 -3.91
C HIS A 197 1.71 5.07 -3.32
N ILE A 198 1.81 5.11 -1.99
CA ILE A 198 2.74 4.30 -1.21
C ILE A 198 1.95 3.31 -0.34
N ILE A 199 2.31 2.03 -0.38
CA ILE A 199 1.94 1.06 0.66
C ILE A 199 3.12 0.94 1.63
N SER A 200 2.93 1.37 2.87
CA SER A 200 3.93 1.33 3.93
C SER A 200 3.67 0.21 4.94
N ASN A 201 4.74 -0.39 5.46
CA ASN A 201 4.72 -1.30 6.59
C ASN A 201 3.83 -2.55 6.40
N LEU A 202 3.65 -3.01 5.16
CA LEU A 202 2.83 -4.18 4.83
C LEU A 202 3.33 -5.41 5.59
N TYR A 203 2.48 -5.99 6.44
CA TYR A 203 2.84 -7.17 7.23
C TYR A 203 2.31 -8.44 6.58
N LEU A 204 3.20 -9.25 6.01
CA LEU A 204 2.84 -10.44 5.23
C LEU A 204 2.47 -11.63 6.14
N ALA A 205 1.56 -12.47 5.68
CA ALA A 205 1.02 -13.57 6.46
C ALA A 205 2.04 -14.67 6.77
N ASP A 206 1.83 -15.37 7.89
CA ASP A 206 2.67 -16.47 8.36
C ASP A 206 2.03 -17.84 8.07
N TYR A 207 2.67 -18.90 8.57
CA TYR A 207 2.39 -20.30 8.27
C TYR A 207 0.90 -20.65 8.14
N SER A 208 0.05 -20.30 9.11
CA SER A 208 -1.35 -20.75 9.15
C SER A 208 -2.21 -20.21 8.00
N TYR A 209 -1.83 -19.07 7.41
CA TYR A 209 -2.54 -18.46 6.30
C TYR A 209 -2.03 -18.93 4.94
N ILE A 210 -0.78 -19.40 4.88
CA ILE A 210 -0.09 -19.71 3.63
C ILE A 210 0.08 -21.22 3.39
N THR A 211 -0.55 -22.04 4.25
CA THR A 211 -0.53 -23.51 4.17
C THR A 211 -1.94 -24.09 4.18
N THR A 212 -2.14 -25.19 3.48
CA THR A 212 -3.34 -26.01 3.54
C THR A 212 -2.97 -27.44 3.90
N ILE A 213 -3.91 -28.20 4.47
CA ILE A 213 -3.67 -29.60 4.84
C ILE A 213 -4.42 -30.49 3.84
N LEU A 214 -3.69 -31.34 3.14
CA LEU A 214 -4.30 -32.38 2.29
C LEU A 214 -4.35 -33.70 3.05
N GLN A 215 -5.52 -34.32 3.06
CA GLN A 215 -5.75 -35.65 3.61
C GLN A 215 -6.24 -36.58 2.51
N PHE A 216 -5.62 -37.75 2.41
CA PHE A 216 -5.93 -38.77 1.42
C PHE A 216 -6.68 -39.93 2.09
N ASP A 217 -7.66 -40.51 1.38
CA ASP A 217 -8.45 -41.66 1.81
C ASP A 217 -9.17 -41.55 3.18
N GLY A 218 -9.32 -40.33 3.70
CA GLY A 218 -9.91 -40.07 5.02
C GLY A 218 -9.05 -40.55 6.20
N ASP A 219 -7.75 -40.81 5.97
CA ASP A 219 -6.81 -41.27 6.98
C ASP A 219 -5.96 -40.10 7.49
N GLU A 220 -6.13 -39.75 8.78
CA GLU A 220 -5.38 -38.68 9.45
C GLU A 220 -3.85 -38.88 9.42
N THR A 221 -3.37 -40.11 9.23
CA THR A 221 -1.94 -40.40 9.11
C THR A 221 -1.33 -39.95 7.77
N THR A 222 -2.17 -39.56 6.80
CA THR A 222 -1.76 -39.05 5.49
C THR A 222 -1.73 -37.52 5.40
N ASN A 223 -2.13 -36.83 6.48
CA ASN A 223 -2.18 -35.37 6.52
C ASN A 223 -0.83 -34.78 6.12
N THR A 224 -0.80 -33.99 5.05
CA THR A 224 0.40 -33.33 4.56
C THR A 224 0.14 -31.83 4.44
N ASP A 225 1.02 -31.03 5.04
CA ASP A 225 0.99 -29.58 4.93
C ASP A 225 1.59 -29.15 3.59
N ILE A 226 0.83 -28.37 2.82
CA ILE A 226 1.18 -27.91 1.48
C ILE A 226 1.18 -26.39 1.46
N PRO A 227 2.25 -25.73 0.98
CA PRO A 227 2.22 -24.29 0.79
C PRO A 227 1.25 -23.93 -0.35
N LEU A 228 0.50 -22.84 -0.17
CA LEU A 228 -0.43 -22.34 -1.20
C LEU A 228 0.29 -21.78 -2.44
N PHE A 229 1.58 -21.48 -2.31
CA PHE A 229 2.38 -20.94 -3.38
C PHE A 229 3.85 -21.35 -3.24
N LYS A 230 4.61 -21.28 -4.33
CA LYS A 230 6.03 -21.64 -4.38
C LYS A 230 6.97 -20.52 -3.90
N HIS A 231 6.47 -19.29 -3.85
CA HIS A 231 7.27 -18.09 -3.57
C HIS A 231 6.61 -17.21 -2.51
N TYR A 232 7.36 -16.81 -1.48
CA TYR A 232 6.86 -15.92 -0.45
C TYR A 232 7.10 -14.44 -0.83
N SER A 233 6.07 -13.75 -1.31
CA SER A 233 6.09 -12.35 -1.79
C SER A 233 4.71 -11.69 -1.72
N MET A 234 4.58 -10.35 -1.80
CA MET A 234 3.27 -9.67 -1.84
C MET A 234 2.38 -10.24 -2.95
N PHE A 235 2.92 -10.28 -4.18
CA PHE A 235 2.34 -11.00 -5.29
C PHE A 235 3.11 -12.30 -5.46
N SER A 236 2.57 -13.42 -4.98
CA SER A 236 3.25 -14.71 -5.07
C SER A 236 3.24 -15.27 -6.49
N TYR A 237 2.14 -15.06 -7.24
CA TYR A 237 1.99 -15.58 -8.59
C TYR A 237 1.17 -14.64 -9.49
N VAL A 238 1.80 -14.15 -10.55
CA VAL A 238 1.25 -13.16 -11.49
C VAL A 238 1.18 -13.78 -12.88
N GLY A 239 0.01 -13.72 -13.52
CA GLY A 239 -0.30 -14.30 -14.82
C GLY A 239 0.00 -13.36 -15.99
N GLU A 240 -0.10 -13.88 -17.22
CA GLU A 240 0.31 -13.19 -18.46
C GLU A 240 -0.45 -11.87 -18.71
N ASP A 241 -1.75 -11.82 -18.40
CA ASP A 241 -2.60 -10.64 -18.63
C ASP A 241 -2.45 -9.55 -17.57
N ALA A 242 -1.74 -9.83 -16.47
CA ALA A 242 -1.67 -8.93 -15.34
C ALA A 242 -0.84 -7.67 -15.64
N VAL A 243 -1.29 -6.53 -15.08
CA VAL A 243 -0.57 -5.27 -15.12
C VAL A 243 -0.42 -4.71 -13.72
N ILE A 244 0.80 -4.60 -13.20
CA ILE A 244 1.07 -4.04 -11.87
C ILE A 244 1.90 -2.78 -12.04
N LYS A 245 1.36 -1.62 -11.63
CA LYS A 245 1.98 -0.34 -11.96
C LYS A 245 1.89 0.73 -10.88
N ASN A 246 2.75 1.73 -11.01
CA ASN A 246 2.69 3.02 -10.34
C ASN A 246 2.61 2.97 -8.80
N LEU A 247 3.45 2.17 -8.15
CA LEU A 247 3.35 1.91 -6.72
C LEU A 247 4.72 1.98 -6.05
N ILE A 248 4.77 2.51 -4.84
CA ILE A 248 5.92 2.32 -3.94
C ILE A 248 5.52 1.39 -2.79
N LEU A 249 6.24 0.27 -2.63
CA LEU A 249 6.20 -0.56 -1.43
C LEU A 249 7.32 -0.13 -0.48
N TYR A 250 6.95 0.43 0.67
CA TYR A 250 7.87 1.01 1.63
C TYR A 250 7.91 0.23 2.95
N ASN A 251 9.09 -0.17 3.37
CA ASN A 251 9.34 -0.94 4.59
C ASN A 251 8.42 -2.16 4.79
N PRO A 252 8.26 -3.05 3.79
CA PRO A 252 7.47 -4.27 3.98
C PRO A 252 8.04 -5.14 5.11
N ILE A 253 7.18 -5.76 5.92
CA ILE A 253 7.57 -6.56 7.08
C ILE A 253 7.27 -8.04 6.79
N TYR A 254 8.30 -8.78 6.38
CA TYR A 254 8.16 -10.16 5.94
C TYR A 254 8.83 -11.06 6.98
N GLU A 255 8.01 -11.76 7.76
CA GLU A 255 8.48 -12.60 8.85
C GLU A 255 7.84 -13.98 8.81
N LEU A 256 8.58 -14.94 8.29
CA LEU A 256 8.21 -16.35 8.29
C LEU A 256 9.09 -17.10 9.29
N LEU A 257 8.54 -17.33 10.49
CA LEU A 257 9.25 -17.98 11.60
C LEU A 257 9.27 -19.51 11.51
N ASP A 258 8.35 -20.06 10.72
CA ASP A 258 8.24 -21.47 10.41
C ASP A 258 7.81 -21.56 8.96
N ALA A 259 8.64 -22.14 8.11
CA ALA A 259 8.38 -22.22 6.68
C ALA A 259 7.88 -23.62 6.33
N PRO A 260 6.75 -23.75 5.61
CA PRO A 260 6.32 -25.05 5.11
C PRO A 260 7.35 -25.65 4.15
N ASN A 261 7.45 -26.97 4.16
CA ASN A 261 8.26 -27.69 3.18
C ASN A 261 7.81 -27.33 1.76
N GLY A 262 8.76 -27.14 0.84
CA GLY A 262 8.47 -26.71 -0.53
C GLY A 262 8.42 -25.19 -0.74
N LEU A 263 8.36 -24.37 0.34
CA LEU A 263 8.47 -22.92 0.24
C LEU A 263 9.92 -22.47 0.45
N SER A 264 10.71 -22.50 -0.63
CA SER A 264 12.15 -22.21 -0.61
C SER A 264 12.56 -20.92 -1.32
N LYS A 265 11.61 -20.24 -1.97
CA LYS A 265 11.83 -19.05 -2.80
C LYS A 265 11.14 -17.83 -2.19
N THR A 266 11.79 -16.67 -2.19
CA THR A 266 11.20 -15.44 -1.63
C THR A 266 11.71 -14.16 -2.29
N SER A 267 10.90 -13.11 -2.23
CA SER A 267 11.21 -11.76 -2.70
C SER A 267 10.28 -10.74 -2.04
N MET A 268 10.65 -9.45 -2.06
CA MET A 268 9.80 -8.44 -1.39
C MET A 268 8.59 -8.03 -2.20
N PHE A 269 8.58 -8.17 -3.53
CA PHE A 269 7.45 -7.70 -4.34
C PHE A 269 6.74 -8.83 -5.07
N VAL A 270 7.43 -9.50 -6.02
CA VAL A 270 6.81 -10.51 -6.88
C VAL A 270 7.56 -11.84 -6.83
N GLY A 271 6.86 -12.94 -6.54
CA GLY A 271 7.41 -14.28 -6.52
C GLY A 271 7.70 -14.79 -7.93
N GLU A 272 6.65 -15.01 -8.71
CA GLU A 272 6.74 -15.43 -10.11
C GLU A 272 5.91 -14.49 -10.99
N ASN A 273 6.57 -13.87 -11.98
CA ASN A 273 5.96 -12.90 -12.89
C ASN A 273 5.83 -13.45 -14.31
N HIS A 274 4.61 -13.52 -14.84
CA HIS A 274 4.34 -13.71 -16.27
C HIS A 274 3.77 -12.46 -16.94
N GLY A 275 3.35 -11.46 -16.16
CA GLY A 275 2.68 -10.25 -16.66
C GLY A 275 3.61 -9.06 -16.85
N THR A 276 3.03 -7.87 -16.83
CA THR A 276 3.73 -6.59 -17.03
C THR A 276 3.80 -5.79 -15.73
N ILE A 277 5.02 -5.40 -15.35
CA ILE A 277 5.29 -4.60 -14.15
C ILE A 277 6.03 -3.33 -14.57
N TYR A 278 5.55 -2.16 -14.15
CA TYR A 278 6.31 -0.92 -14.39
C TYR A 278 6.07 0.17 -13.35
N ASN A 279 7.02 1.10 -13.25
CA ASN A 279 6.91 2.21 -12.30
C ASN A 279 6.69 1.72 -10.86
N ILE A 280 7.46 0.71 -10.45
CA ILE A 280 7.43 0.21 -9.07
C ILE A 280 8.71 0.57 -8.32
N GLY A 281 8.55 1.15 -7.14
CA GLY A 281 9.62 1.34 -6.16
C GLY A 281 9.47 0.36 -5.00
N VAL A 282 10.54 -0.36 -4.63
CA VAL A 282 10.57 -1.17 -3.41
C VAL A 282 11.68 -0.65 -2.52
N ILE A 283 11.33 -0.16 -1.34
CA ILE A 283 12.26 0.47 -0.41
C ILE A 283 12.16 -0.22 0.94
N ASP A 284 13.30 -0.64 1.48
CA ASP A 284 13.43 -1.19 2.81
C ASP A 284 14.62 -0.56 3.55
N GLU A 285 14.31 0.46 4.33
CA GLU A 285 15.23 1.18 5.20
C GLU A 285 14.85 1.00 6.68
N LYS A 286 14.20 -0.12 7.01
CA LYS A 286 13.84 -0.43 8.40
C LYS A 286 15.09 -0.39 9.29
N VAL A 287 14.97 0.31 10.41
CA VAL A 287 15.99 0.34 11.47
C VAL A 287 15.39 -0.06 12.81
N THR A 288 16.20 -0.66 13.67
CA THR A 288 15.85 -0.91 15.07
C THR A 288 15.78 0.41 15.85
N GLN A 289 15.25 0.35 17.08
CA GLN A 289 15.24 1.50 18.01
C GLN A 289 16.65 2.06 18.31
N LEU A 290 17.70 1.25 18.10
CA LEU A 290 19.10 1.65 18.29
C LEU A 290 19.74 2.21 17.02
N GLY A 291 18.98 2.40 15.93
CA GLY A 291 19.48 2.88 14.65
C GLY A 291 20.24 1.84 13.83
N VAL A 292 20.20 0.56 14.23
CA VAL A 292 20.84 -0.54 13.48
C VAL A 292 19.93 -0.96 12.33
N ASN A 293 20.49 -1.16 11.13
CA ASN A 293 19.78 -1.69 9.98
C ASN A 293 19.02 -2.99 10.33
N ASN A 294 17.76 -3.04 9.96
CA ASN A 294 16.85 -4.18 10.12
C ASN A 294 16.06 -4.42 8.82
N SER A 295 16.64 -4.05 7.69
CA SER A 295 16.09 -4.36 6.36
C SER A 295 16.25 -5.85 6.06
N GLY A 296 15.45 -6.33 5.12
CA GLY A 296 15.43 -7.71 4.65
C GLY A 296 14.29 -8.56 5.21
N ILE A 297 14.09 -9.68 4.55
CA ILE A 297 13.11 -10.71 4.90
C ILE A 297 13.65 -11.52 6.07
N ARG A 298 12.81 -11.75 7.08
CA ARG A 298 13.11 -12.66 8.20
C ARG A 298 12.52 -14.02 7.89
N PHE A 299 13.37 -14.97 7.54
CA PHE A 299 12.98 -16.32 7.18
C PHE A 299 13.71 -17.30 8.09
N ASN A 300 12.99 -17.96 9.00
CA ASN A 300 13.56 -18.93 9.93
C ASN A 300 13.22 -20.35 9.47
N LEU A 301 14.23 -21.20 9.45
CA LEU A 301 14.13 -22.59 9.03
C LEU A 301 14.28 -23.47 10.26
N GLN A 302 13.15 -24.02 10.74
CA GLN A 302 13.14 -24.86 11.94
C GLN A 302 13.75 -26.25 11.70
N HIS A 303 13.78 -26.70 10.45
CA HIS A 303 14.28 -28.02 10.08
C HIS A 303 15.47 -27.95 9.14
N SER A 304 16.34 -28.97 9.22
CA SER A 304 17.41 -29.18 8.24
C SER A 304 16.77 -29.66 6.94
N SER A 305 16.61 -28.75 5.99
CA SER A 305 16.17 -29.07 4.63
C SER A 305 17.38 -29.28 3.72
N SER A 306 17.26 -30.21 2.77
CA SER A 306 18.20 -30.35 1.65
C SER A 306 17.91 -29.37 0.51
N GLU A 307 16.82 -28.60 0.60
CA GLU A 307 16.44 -27.60 -0.40
C GLU A 307 17.41 -26.42 -0.38
N THR A 308 17.70 -25.90 -1.57
CA THR A 308 18.47 -24.67 -1.73
C THR A 308 17.50 -23.50 -1.62
N PHE A 309 17.71 -22.63 -0.64
CA PHE A 309 16.88 -21.45 -0.45
C PHE A 309 17.41 -20.27 -1.27
N THR A 310 16.51 -19.57 -1.93
CA THR A 310 16.86 -18.52 -2.90
C THR A 310 15.99 -17.28 -2.68
N ALA A 311 16.59 -16.10 -2.89
CA ALA A 311 15.84 -14.86 -2.70
C ALA A 311 16.30 -13.72 -3.62
N ALA A 312 15.38 -12.79 -3.87
CA ALA A 312 15.69 -11.53 -4.53
C ALA A 312 15.09 -10.33 -3.80
N GLY A 313 15.62 -9.14 -4.05
CA GLY A 313 15.05 -7.91 -3.50
C GLY A 313 13.67 -7.59 -4.08
N PHE A 314 13.52 -7.65 -5.41
CA PHE A 314 12.32 -7.20 -6.11
C PHE A 314 11.46 -8.36 -6.60
N VAL A 315 11.98 -9.16 -7.55
CA VAL A 315 11.27 -10.29 -8.17
C VAL A 315 12.08 -11.57 -8.02
N HIS A 316 11.49 -12.69 -7.65
CA HIS A 316 12.26 -13.93 -7.61
C HIS A 316 12.42 -14.53 -9.02
N THR A 317 11.33 -14.83 -9.72
CA THR A 317 11.35 -15.44 -11.06
C THR A 317 10.57 -14.56 -12.04
N ASN A 318 11.23 -14.11 -13.11
CA ASN A 318 10.60 -13.30 -14.15
C ASN A 318 10.54 -14.04 -15.49
N TYR A 319 9.33 -14.18 -16.04
CA TYR A 319 9.05 -14.59 -17.43
C TYR A 319 8.39 -13.45 -18.22
N GLY A 320 7.79 -12.49 -17.53
CA GLY A 320 7.12 -11.33 -18.12
C GLY A 320 8.03 -10.12 -18.34
N THR A 321 7.45 -8.93 -18.25
CA THR A 321 8.14 -7.65 -18.50
C THR A 321 8.25 -6.81 -17.22
N ILE A 322 9.42 -6.24 -16.97
CA ILE A 322 9.66 -5.28 -15.88
C ILE A 322 10.33 -4.02 -16.42
N GLN A 323 9.69 -2.87 -16.25
CA GLN A 323 10.17 -1.59 -16.77
C GLN A 323 10.22 -0.50 -15.71
N ASN A 324 11.15 0.45 -15.85
CA ASN A 324 11.19 1.69 -15.05
C ASN A 324 10.96 1.46 -13.54
N SER A 325 11.66 0.49 -12.94
CA SER A 325 11.42 0.08 -11.54
C SER A 325 12.71 0.05 -10.76
N TYR A 326 12.64 0.23 -9.43
CA TYR A 326 13.83 0.27 -8.60
C TYR A 326 13.69 -0.41 -7.25
N PHE A 327 14.84 -0.88 -6.75
CA PHE A 327 14.97 -1.54 -5.45
C PHE A 327 16.00 -0.84 -4.56
N VAL A 328 15.64 -0.59 -3.31
CA VAL A 328 16.51 0.00 -2.29
C VAL A 328 16.40 -0.82 -1.01
N ALA A 329 17.48 -1.49 -0.62
CA ALA A 329 17.62 -2.06 0.72
C ALA A 329 19.11 -2.29 1.00
N GLU A 330 19.52 -2.33 2.26
CA GLU A 330 20.86 -2.83 2.58
C GLU A 330 20.90 -4.36 2.51
N ASN A 331 19.83 -5.03 2.95
CA ASN A 331 19.77 -6.48 3.03
C ASN A 331 18.51 -7.03 2.35
N ILE A 332 18.66 -8.14 1.60
CA ILE A 332 17.53 -8.92 1.05
C ILE A 332 16.96 -9.85 2.11
N LEU A 333 17.84 -10.49 2.87
CA LEU A 333 17.53 -11.31 4.05
C LEU A 333 18.18 -10.66 5.26
N VAL A 334 17.49 -10.65 6.40
CA VAL A 334 18.10 -10.19 7.66
C VAL A 334 19.37 -10.99 7.96
N SER A 335 20.36 -10.35 8.59
CA SER A 335 21.70 -10.94 8.83
C SER A 335 21.68 -12.34 9.46
N GLY A 336 20.69 -12.62 10.31
CA GLY A 336 20.52 -13.93 10.96
C GLY A 336 20.02 -15.06 10.05
N SER A 337 19.43 -14.76 8.90
CA SER A 337 18.91 -15.76 7.94
C SER A 337 19.76 -15.85 6.67
N ARG A 338 20.55 -14.81 6.38
CA ARG A 338 21.31 -14.64 5.13
C ARG A 338 22.20 -15.82 4.76
N PHE A 339 22.83 -16.50 5.72
CA PHE A 339 23.76 -17.60 5.45
C PHE A 339 23.11 -18.86 4.86
N ARG A 340 21.77 -18.94 4.90
CA ARG A 340 21.02 -20.08 4.35
C ARG A 340 20.51 -19.84 2.93
N PHE A 341 20.61 -18.60 2.44
CA PHE A 341 20.02 -18.17 1.17
C PHE A 341 21.08 -17.76 0.15
N HIS A 342 20.85 -18.13 -1.10
CA HIS A 342 21.47 -17.48 -2.25
C HIS A 342 20.63 -16.28 -2.65
N THR A 343 21.21 -15.08 -2.60
CA THR A 343 20.49 -13.83 -2.82
C THR A 343 21.01 -13.06 -4.03
N ARG A 344 20.10 -12.38 -4.73
CA ARG A 344 20.40 -11.44 -5.83
C ARG A 344 19.68 -10.09 -5.61
N PRO A 345 20.31 -8.94 -5.93
CA PRO A 345 19.77 -7.62 -5.54
C PRO A 345 18.37 -7.32 -6.04
N PHE A 346 18.06 -7.64 -7.30
CA PHE A 346 16.80 -7.27 -7.92
C PHE A 346 16.00 -8.51 -8.33
N ALA A 347 16.54 -9.30 -9.26
CA ALA A 347 15.92 -10.51 -9.78
C ALA A 347 16.76 -11.76 -9.51
N TYR A 348 16.13 -12.90 -9.15
CA TYR A 348 16.86 -14.16 -8.96
C TYR A 348 17.02 -14.95 -10.27
N ILE A 349 15.90 -15.28 -10.94
CA ILE A 349 15.83 -15.85 -12.29
C ILE A 349 15.12 -14.85 -13.20
N ASP A 350 15.66 -14.67 -14.40
CA ASP A 350 15.03 -13.88 -15.46
C ASP A 350 15.14 -14.62 -16.79
N GLU A 351 13.98 -14.90 -17.36
CA GLU A 351 13.75 -15.45 -18.69
C GLU A 351 12.81 -14.54 -19.51
N GLY A 352 12.49 -13.35 -18.97
CA GLY A 352 11.62 -12.35 -19.58
C GLY A 352 12.38 -11.14 -20.10
N THR A 353 11.78 -9.95 -19.96
CA THR A 353 12.38 -8.66 -20.35
C THR A 353 12.51 -7.73 -19.15
N ILE A 354 13.71 -7.20 -18.92
CA ILE A 354 13.97 -6.17 -17.91
C ILE A 354 14.63 -4.96 -18.58
N GLU A 355 14.04 -3.77 -18.42
CA GLU A 355 14.55 -2.53 -19.03
C GLU A 355 14.31 -1.32 -18.13
N GLY A 356 15.25 -0.37 -18.09
CA GLY A 356 15.11 0.83 -17.26
C GLY A 356 15.02 0.56 -15.76
N VAL A 357 15.64 -0.54 -15.31
CA VAL A 357 15.60 -0.98 -13.92
C VAL A 357 16.89 -0.63 -13.20
N ALA A 358 16.77 -0.38 -11.89
CA ALA A 358 17.88 -0.02 -11.03
C ALA A 358 17.81 -0.64 -9.62
N TYR A 359 18.96 -0.74 -8.96
CA TYR A 359 19.01 -1.00 -7.52
C TYR A 359 20.09 -0.19 -6.82
N ALA A 360 19.94 0.00 -5.51
CA ALA A 360 20.93 0.68 -4.70
C ALA A 360 22.19 -0.20 -4.51
N ASP A 361 23.38 0.33 -4.79
CA ASP A 361 24.64 -0.42 -4.71
C ASP A 361 25.04 -0.86 -3.29
N ILE A 362 24.34 -0.36 -2.28
CA ILE A 362 24.44 -0.78 -0.88
C ILE A 362 23.89 -2.19 -0.62
N VAL A 363 23.16 -2.79 -1.57
CA VAL A 363 22.52 -4.10 -1.38
C VAL A 363 23.56 -5.20 -1.22
N HIS A 364 23.47 -5.90 -0.09
CA HIS A 364 24.27 -7.07 0.22
C HIS A 364 23.75 -8.35 -0.47
N ASN A 365 24.53 -8.92 -1.39
CA ASN A 365 24.26 -10.22 -2.01
C ASN A 365 25.11 -11.35 -1.41
N THR A 366 24.68 -12.61 -1.52
CA THR A 366 25.45 -13.80 -1.08
C THR A 366 26.00 -14.63 -2.22
N THR A 367 25.59 -14.34 -3.46
CA THR A 367 26.09 -15.01 -4.64
C THR A 367 27.37 -14.31 -5.12
N ASN A 368 28.44 -15.09 -5.30
CA ASN A 368 29.69 -14.62 -5.92
C ASN A 368 29.53 -14.43 -7.44
N ASP A 369 28.33 -14.60 -7.99
CA ASP A 369 28.00 -14.29 -9.38
C ASP A 369 27.94 -12.76 -9.52
N ILE A 370 29.09 -12.20 -9.88
CA ILE A 370 29.33 -10.75 -9.99
C ILE A 370 28.80 -10.18 -11.30
N THR A 371 28.27 -11.02 -12.20
CA THR A 371 27.71 -10.54 -13.47
C THR A 371 26.32 -10.00 -13.18
N PRO A 372 26.10 -8.67 -13.27
CA PRO A 372 24.78 -8.10 -13.14
C PRO A 372 23.91 -8.67 -14.26
N MET A 373 22.66 -8.98 -13.93
CA MET A 373 21.67 -9.34 -14.93
C MET A 373 21.52 -8.20 -15.94
N GLU A 374 21.36 -8.54 -17.21
CA GLU A 374 21.17 -7.55 -18.27
C GLU A 374 19.93 -6.68 -17.99
N GLY A 375 19.98 -5.40 -18.36
CA GLY A 375 18.89 -4.46 -18.11
C GLY A 375 18.82 -3.88 -16.68
N ILE A 376 19.65 -4.36 -15.74
CA ILE A 376 19.66 -3.91 -14.34
C ILE A 376 20.95 -3.16 -14.01
N THR A 377 20.81 -1.91 -13.53
CA THR A 377 21.98 -1.07 -13.18
C THR A 377 22.06 -0.75 -11.69
N ALA A 378 23.25 -0.88 -11.11
CA ALA A 378 23.53 -0.43 -9.74
C ALA A 378 23.87 1.07 -9.71
N TYR A 379 23.26 1.79 -8.76
CA TYR A 379 23.53 3.20 -8.49
C TYR A 379 23.74 3.41 -7.01
N THR A 380 24.56 4.40 -6.65
CA THR A 380 24.63 4.84 -5.25
C THR A 380 23.28 5.37 -4.79
N THR A 381 23.03 5.35 -3.48
CA THR A 381 21.83 5.99 -2.89
C THR A 381 21.66 7.44 -3.36
N LEU A 382 22.76 8.19 -3.48
CA LEU A 382 22.71 9.59 -3.92
C LEU A 382 22.36 9.71 -5.41
N GLU A 383 22.91 8.85 -6.27
CA GLU A 383 22.58 8.81 -7.70
C GLU A 383 21.10 8.47 -7.92
N LEU A 384 20.54 7.52 -7.16
CA LEU A 384 19.10 7.21 -7.19
C LEU A 384 18.24 8.39 -6.78
N LYS A 385 18.61 9.09 -5.70
CA LYS A 385 17.87 10.27 -5.22
C LYS A 385 17.97 11.47 -6.17
N ASN A 386 19.13 11.68 -6.79
CA ASN A 386 19.37 12.77 -7.73
C ASN A 386 18.86 12.48 -9.15
N GLY A 387 18.62 11.22 -9.49
CA GLY A 387 18.27 10.80 -10.85
C GLY A 387 19.41 10.91 -11.85
N THR A 388 20.65 11.11 -11.40
CA THR A 388 21.80 11.28 -12.29
C THR A 388 23.05 10.56 -11.80
N LYS A 389 23.83 10.03 -12.75
CA LYS A 389 25.17 9.47 -12.58
C LYS A 389 26.10 10.15 -13.56
N ASN A 390 27.17 10.79 -13.07
CA ASN A 390 28.11 11.57 -13.89
C ASN A 390 27.41 12.58 -14.83
N ASN A 391 26.39 13.29 -14.33
CA ASN A 391 25.54 14.23 -15.09
C ASN A 391 24.71 13.62 -16.24
N GLN A 392 24.58 12.29 -16.28
CA GLN A 392 23.65 11.60 -17.19
C GLN A 392 22.46 11.07 -16.38
N ALA A 393 21.27 11.09 -16.98
CA ALA A 393 20.09 10.49 -16.36
C ALA A 393 20.35 9.01 -16.06
N ILE A 394 19.88 8.55 -14.90
CA ILE A 394 19.90 7.11 -14.58
C ILE A 394 18.90 6.34 -15.45
N SER A 395 18.98 5.01 -15.43
CA SER A 395 18.15 4.13 -16.27
C SER A 395 16.66 4.17 -15.92
N ILE A 396 16.31 4.58 -14.71
CA ILE A 396 14.91 4.76 -14.29
C ILE A 396 14.29 5.89 -15.15
N ASN A 397 13.23 5.58 -15.91
CA ASN A 397 12.62 6.39 -17.01
C ASN A 397 13.24 6.24 -18.41
N SER A 398 14.15 5.30 -18.63
CA SER A 398 14.72 5.09 -19.99
C SER A 398 13.71 4.49 -20.97
N VAL A 399 12.69 3.78 -20.48
CA VAL A 399 11.57 3.30 -21.29
C VAL A 399 10.48 4.35 -21.29
N ASN A 400 10.04 4.78 -22.47
CA ASN A 400 8.89 5.65 -22.58
C ASN A 400 7.60 4.82 -22.60
N ILE A 401 6.84 4.89 -21.52
CA ILE A 401 5.51 4.27 -21.41
C ILE A 401 4.49 5.40 -21.63
N PRO A 402 3.71 5.38 -22.72
CA PRO A 402 2.74 6.45 -23.03
C PRO A 402 1.70 6.60 -21.91
N ASP A 403 1.28 7.83 -21.66
CA ASP A 403 0.20 8.19 -20.73
C ASP A 403 0.43 7.74 -19.26
N GLU A 404 1.66 7.37 -18.92
CA GLU A 404 2.05 6.93 -17.57
C GLU A 404 2.98 7.95 -16.89
N PRO A 405 2.90 8.11 -15.55
CA PRO A 405 3.76 9.01 -14.82
C PRO A 405 5.22 8.57 -14.90
N LYS A 406 6.13 9.54 -14.76
CA LYS A 406 7.57 9.31 -14.72
C LYS A 406 8.09 9.51 -13.31
N TRP A 407 9.22 8.89 -13.01
CA TRP A 407 9.92 9.13 -11.76
C TRP A 407 10.49 10.55 -11.71
N ASN A 408 10.12 11.29 -10.67
CA ASN A 408 10.60 12.61 -10.33
C ASN A 408 11.58 12.52 -9.16
N PHE A 409 12.60 13.39 -9.17
CA PHE A 409 13.74 13.29 -8.26
C PHE A 409 13.76 14.45 -7.26
N TYR A 410 13.34 14.16 -6.02
CA TYR A 410 13.30 15.12 -4.92
C TYR A 410 14.41 14.82 -3.91
N TYR A 411 15.66 15.09 -4.31
CA TYR A 411 16.86 14.55 -3.66
C TYR A 411 17.05 14.88 -2.17
N LEU A 412 16.48 15.98 -1.68
CA LEU A 412 16.54 16.35 -0.26
C LEU A 412 15.47 15.65 0.58
N ASP A 413 14.45 15.09 -0.06
CA ASP A 413 13.24 14.61 0.61
C ASP A 413 13.18 13.09 0.63
N SER A 414 13.39 12.43 -0.51
CA SER A 414 13.13 11.00 -0.66
C SER A 414 13.86 10.39 -1.86
N TYR A 415 13.67 9.09 -2.03
CA TYR A 415 13.86 8.38 -3.30
C TYR A 415 12.87 8.88 -4.36
N PRO A 416 13.04 8.47 -5.64
CA PRO A 416 12.18 8.94 -6.71
C PRO A 416 10.70 8.73 -6.43
N SER A 417 9.85 9.65 -6.90
CA SER A 417 8.40 9.61 -6.70
C SER A 417 7.68 9.82 -8.03
N LEU A 418 6.54 9.14 -8.21
CA LEU A 418 5.69 9.32 -9.39
C LEU A 418 4.80 10.56 -9.30
N ILE A 419 4.78 11.22 -8.14
CA ILE A 419 4.00 12.43 -7.93
C ILE A 419 4.73 13.62 -8.55
N SER A 420 4.03 14.34 -9.43
CA SER A 420 4.47 15.60 -10.03
C SER A 420 3.28 16.48 -10.37
N LEU A 421 3.57 17.72 -10.74
CA LEU A 421 2.65 18.62 -11.40
C LEU A 421 3.26 19.07 -12.72
N GLU A 422 2.40 19.30 -13.71
CA GLU A 422 2.83 19.93 -14.95
C GLU A 422 3.29 21.36 -14.69
N TYR A 423 4.39 21.75 -15.33
CA TYR A 423 4.96 23.09 -15.22
C TYR A 423 4.83 23.82 -16.55
N ASP A 424 4.19 24.98 -16.52
CA ASP A 424 4.12 25.92 -17.63
C ASP A 424 5.38 26.80 -17.59
N GLU A 425 6.33 26.53 -18.49
CA GLU A 425 7.58 27.30 -18.57
C GLU A 425 7.37 28.73 -19.06
N ASP A 426 6.31 28.99 -19.85
CA ASP A 426 6.03 30.31 -20.42
C ASP A 426 5.49 31.26 -19.34
N GLU A 427 4.59 30.76 -18.49
CA GLU A 427 3.97 31.52 -17.39
C GLU A 427 4.70 31.32 -16.04
N ASN A 428 5.71 30.44 -15.99
CA ASN A 428 6.52 30.12 -14.81
C ASN A 428 5.67 29.67 -13.60
N GLU A 429 4.77 28.72 -13.82
CA GLU A 429 3.79 28.25 -12.82
C GLU A 429 3.45 26.76 -12.99
N PHE A 430 2.98 26.12 -11.92
CA PHE A 430 2.45 24.76 -11.95
C PHE A 430 0.95 24.76 -12.25
N LEU A 431 0.51 23.77 -13.03
CA LEU A 431 -0.89 23.59 -13.40
C LEU A 431 -1.56 22.56 -12.49
N ILE A 432 -2.79 22.82 -12.07
CA ILE A 432 -3.66 21.88 -11.35
C ILE A 432 -4.91 21.64 -12.19
N LYS A 433 -5.02 20.45 -12.77
CA LYS A 433 -6.01 20.12 -13.80
C LYS A 433 -7.18 19.28 -13.30
N ASP A 434 -6.95 18.48 -12.26
CA ASP A 434 -7.92 17.52 -11.73
C ASP A 434 -7.69 17.27 -10.23
N GLU A 435 -8.43 16.30 -9.67
CA GLU A 435 -8.36 15.92 -8.27
C GLU A 435 -7.00 15.31 -7.87
N TYR A 436 -6.33 14.61 -8.78
CA TYR A 436 -5.04 13.97 -8.51
C TYR A 436 -3.91 15.00 -8.49
N ASP A 437 -3.95 15.99 -9.37
CA ASP A 437 -3.07 17.15 -9.32
C ASP A 437 -3.25 17.93 -8.02
N LEU A 438 -4.49 18.08 -7.52
CA LEU A 438 -4.70 18.76 -6.24
C LEU A 438 -4.10 17.97 -5.07
N VAL A 439 -4.20 16.63 -5.09
CA VAL A 439 -3.49 15.77 -4.14
C VAL A 439 -1.98 15.95 -4.28
N ALA A 440 -1.44 15.94 -5.50
CA ALA A 440 -0.01 16.16 -5.77
C ALA A 440 0.46 17.50 -5.21
N PHE A 441 -0.27 18.58 -5.46
CA PHE A 441 -0.01 19.92 -4.90
C PHE A 441 0.16 19.90 -3.38
N THR A 442 -0.81 19.31 -2.66
CA THR A 442 -0.75 19.27 -1.18
C THR A 442 0.45 18.47 -0.66
N LYS A 443 0.88 17.43 -1.40
CA LYS A 443 2.08 16.65 -1.06
C LYS A 443 3.36 17.43 -1.37
N LEU A 444 3.46 18.02 -2.57
CA LEU A 444 4.66 18.68 -3.07
C LEU A 444 5.03 19.94 -2.25
N ILE A 445 4.06 20.71 -1.76
CA ILE A 445 4.33 21.89 -0.90
C ILE A 445 5.21 21.55 0.31
N ASN A 446 5.11 20.33 0.83
CA ASN A 446 5.88 19.93 2.01
C ASN A 446 7.37 19.64 1.68
N LEU A 447 7.75 19.54 0.41
CA LEU A 447 9.11 19.17 -0.02
C LEU A 447 10.14 20.30 0.14
N LEU A 448 11.36 19.92 0.48
CA LEU A 448 12.53 20.77 0.65
C LEU A 448 13.33 20.93 -0.65
N THR A 449 13.21 19.99 -1.58
CA THR A 449 13.95 20.01 -2.84
C THR A 449 13.54 21.21 -3.70
N PRO A 450 14.47 22.09 -4.10
CA PRO A 450 14.17 23.17 -5.01
C PRO A 450 14.00 22.64 -6.44
N VAL A 451 12.93 23.08 -7.10
CA VAL A 451 12.64 22.83 -8.51
C VAL A 451 12.45 24.18 -9.20
N TYR A 452 13.04 24.37 -10.39
CA TYR A 452 13.08 25.68 -11.07
C TYR A 452 13.56 26.83 -10.15
N GLY A 453 14.54 26.53 -9.27
CA GLY A 453 15.17 27.52 -8.39
C GLY A 453 14.38 27.90 -7.13
N LYS A 454 13.19 27.33 -6.88
CA LYS A 454 12.39 27.57 -5.66
C LYS A 454 11.87 26.26 -5.07
N THR A 455 11.60 26.22 -3.78
CA THR A 455 10.83 25.14 -3.17
C THR A 455 9.34 25.25 -3.52
N PHE A 456 8.61 24.14 -3.49
CA PHE A 456 7.19 24.10 -3.87
C PHE A 456 6.30 25.06 -3.07
N ASP A 457 6.58 25.32 -1.80
CA ASP A 457 5.84 26.31 -1.01
C ASP A 457 5.95 27.76 -1.50
N LEU A 458 6.86 28.07 -2.44
CA LEU A 458 7.11 29.42 -2.97
C LEU A 458 6.68 29.61 -4.45
N HIS A 459 6.17 28.57 -5.09
CA HIS A 459 5.80 28.61 -6.51
C HIS A 459 4.41 29.21 -6.74
N THR A 460 4.14 29.54 -8.00
CA THR A 460 2.81 29.93 -8.48
C THR A 460 2.09 28.68 -8.99
N TYR A 461 0.80 28.56 -8.69
CA TYR A 461 -0.07 27.45 -9.04
C TYR A 461 -1.36 27.99 -9.65
N ARG A 462 -1.71 27.51 -10.84
CA ARG A 462 -2.96 27.84 -11.53
C ARG A 462 -3.87 26.62 -11.58
N ILE A 463 -5.07 26.76 -11.03
CA ILE A 463 -6.17 25.82 -11.24
C ILE A 463 -6.76 26.11 -12.62
N VAL A 464 -6.66 25.16 -13.54
CA VAL A 464 -7.07 25.38 -14.95
C VAL A 464 -8.47 24.84 -15.25
N ASN A 465 -8.97 23.89 -14.47
CA ASN A 465 -10.31 23.32 -14.59
C ASN A 465 -11.05 23.38 -13.26
N HIS A 466 -12.37 23.22 -13.28
CA HIS A 466 -13.10 22.88 -12.05
C HIS A 466 -12.62 21.50 -11.57
N ILE A 467 -12.46 21.34 -10.26
CA ILE A 467 -11.92 20.12 -9.64
C ILE A 467 -13.00 19.48 -8.77
N ASN A 468 -13.38 18.26 -9.12
CA ASN A 468 -14.35 17.47 -8.39
C ASN A 468 -13.64 16.48 -7.47
N MET A 469 -13.70 16.70 -6.16
CA MET A 469 -12.97 15.90 -5.16
C MET A 469 -13.73 14.67 -4.66
N THR A 470 -14.81 14.24 -5.34
CA THR A 470 -15.70 13.15 -4.88
C THR A 470 -14.94 11.85 -4.58
N ASN A 471 -13.89 11.53 -5.34
CA ASN A 471 -13.08 10.32 -5.17
C ASN A 471 -11.99 10.44 -4.09
N ILE A 472 -11.71 11.65 -3.58
CA ILE A 472 -10.61 11.91 -2.66
C ILE A 472 -11.15 12.20 -1.25
N LYS A 473 -11.16 11.18 -0.38
CA LYS A 473 -11.70 11.29 0.99
C LYS A 473 -10.65 11.52 2.08
N THR A 474 -9.37 11.36 1.74
CA THR A 474 -8.26 11.29 2.71
C THR A 474 -7.28 12.44 2.58
N LEU A 475 -7.67 13.55 1.94
CA LEU A 475 -6.80 14.71 1.77
C LEU A 475 -6.34 15.23 3.14
N LYS A 476 -5.02 15.40 3.28
CA LYS A 476 -4.40 15.89 4.51
C LYS A 476 -4.09 17.38 4.39
N THR A 477 -4.37 18.12 5.45
CA THR A 477 -3.96 19.53 5.55
C THR A 477 -2.44 19.65 5.43
N THR A 478 -1.94 20.61 4.63
CA THR A 478 -0.49 20.83 4.47
C THR A 478 0.18 21.16 5.81
N GLN A 479 1.40 20.65 6.01
CA GLN A 479 2.14 20.86 7.26
C GLN A 479 3.08 22.07 7.19
N ARG A 480 3.49 22.43 5.97
CA ARG A 480 4.37 23.57 5.72
C ARG A 480 3.57 24.82 5.38
N GLU A 481 4.08 25.97 5.84
CA GLU A 481 3.56 27.28 5.48
C GLU A 481 3.66 27.51 3.96
N PHE A 482 2.53 27.80 3.33
CA PHE A 482 2.45 28.19 1.92
C PHE A 482 2.75 29.69 1.76
N LYS A 483 3.70 30.02 0.88
CA LYS A 483 4.21 31.38 0.63
C LYS A 483 4.06 31.81 -0.83
N GLY A 484 3.61 30.89 -1.68
CA GLY A 484 3.45 31.05 -3.10
C GLY A 484 2.16 31.76 -3.47
N VAL A 485 1.72 31.52 -4.70
CA VAL A 485 0.45 32.02 -5.23
C VAL A 485 -0.38 30.83 -5.69
N LEU A 486 -1.63 30.72 -5.26
CA LEU A 486 -2.59 29.73 -5.76
C LEU A 486 -3.80 30.49 -6.28
N TYR A 487 -4.11 30.39 -7.58
CA TYR A 487 -5.25 31.09 -8.17
C TYR A 487 -5.98 30.19 -9.16
N GLY A 488 -7.28 30.44 -9.36
CA GLY A 488 -8.12 29.67 -10.26
C GLY A 488 -8.87 30.51 -11.29
N GLY A 489 -8.48 31.75 -11.54
CA GLY A 489 -9.20 32.62 -12.46
C GLY A 489 -8.80 34.09 -12.31
N ASN A 490 -9.76 34.96 -12.55
CA ASN A 490 -9.58 36.41 -12.47
C ASN A 490 -10.23 36.97 -11.19
N ASN A 491 -9.94 38.23 -10.88
CA ASN A 491 -10.51 38.91 -9.71
C ASN A 491 -12.03 39.25 -9.86
N ASP A 492 -12.75 38.63 -10.80
CA ASP A 492 -14.17 38.87 -11.06
C ASP A 492 -15.04 37.74 -10.48
N PHE A 493 -15.66 38.02 -9.33
CA PHE A 493 -16.54 37.10 -8.62
C PHE A 493 -18.02 37.24 -9.01
N SER A 494 -18.35 37.94 -10.09
CA SER A 494 -19.74 38.13 -10.51
C SER A 494 -20.38 36.82 -11.02
N SER A 495 -21.65 36.61 -10.69
CA SER A 495 -22.46 35.46 -11.15
C SER A 495 -23.12 35.68 -12.52
N GLU A 496 -22.99 36.89 -13.09
CA GLU A 496 -23.54 37.23 -14.40
C GLU A 496 -22.55 36.83 -15.51
N THR A 497 -22.97 35.87 -16.33
CA THR A 497 -22.15 35.10 -17.26
C THR A 497 -21.62 35.91 -18.45
N GLN A 498 -20.29 36.08 -18.50
CA GLN A 498 -19.40 35.93 -19.67
C GLN A 498 -17.92 36.23 -19.34
N ILE A 499 -17.62 36.79 -18.16
CA ILE A 499 -16.26 37.24 -17.76
C ILE A 499 -15.68 36.43 -16.59
N ASN A 500 -16.51 35.76 -15.79
CA ASN A 500 -16.02 34.95 -14.67
C ASN A 500 -15.33 33.69 -15.19
N GLU A 501 -14.00 33.66 -15.06
CA GLU A 501 -13.13 32.54 -15.45
C GLU A 501 -12.74 31.67 -14.26
N ASN A 502 -13.30 31.94 -13.07
CA ASN A 502 -12.94 31.25 -11.84
C ASN A 502 -13.26 29.76 -11.89
N LYS A 503 -12.31 28.98 -11.41
CA LYS A 503 -12.39 27.54 -11.21
C LYS A 503 -12.73 27.24 -9.76
N TYR A 504 -13.49 26.17 -9.58
CA TYR A 504 -14.04 25.78 -8.31
C TYR A 504 -13.48 24.42 -7.91
N ILE A 505 -13.10 24.28 -6.65
CA ILE A 505 -12.86 22.99 -6.01
C ILE A 505 -14.13 22.65 -5.23
N PHE A 506 -14.77 21.53 -5.55
CA PHE A 506 -16.04 21.12 -4.94
C PHE A 506 -15.99 19.65 -4.51
N ASN A 507 -16.96 19.25 -3.67
CA ASN A 507 -16.99 17.92 -3.03
C ASN A 507 -15.73 17.57 -2.21
N LEU A 508 -15.04 18.59 -1.71
CA LEU A 508 -13.82 18.45 -0.92
C LEU A 508 -14.16 18.07 0.53
N ASP A 509 -13.65 16.91 0.97
CA ASP A 509 -13.66 16.49 2.37
C ASP A 509 -12.23 16.53 2.93
N ILE A 510 -12.07 17.21 4.08
CA ILE A 510 -10.82 17.26 4.83
C ILE A 510 -11.12 16.86 6.27
N SER A 511 -10.74 15.64 6.60
CA SER A 511 -10.95 15.04 7.91
C SER A 511 -9.68 14.95 8.75
N VAL A 512 -8.50 15.15 8.13
CA VAL A 512 -7.20 15.02 8.80
C VAL A 512 -6.54 16.39 9.00
N PRO A 513 -6.45 16.88 10.25
CA PRO A 513 -5.87 18.18 10.58
C PRO A 513 -4.35 18.16 10.63
N PHE A 514 -3.76 19.35 10.51
CA PHE A 514 -2.39 19.62 10.94
C PHE A 514 -2.40 20.19 12.37
N ILE A 515 -1.59 19.61 13.26
CA ILE A 515 -1.49 20.02 14.67
C ILE A 515 -0.08 20.53 14.93
N GLN A 516 0.04 21.78 15.38
CA GLN A 516 1.31 22.39 15.77
C GLN A 516 1.20 22.93 17.20
N GLY A 517 1.90 22.28 18.14
CA GLY A 517 1.77 22.61 19.56
C GLY A 517 0.34 22.38 20.05
N SER A 518 -0.35 23.44 20.47
CA SER A 518 -1.75 23.41 20.88
C SER A 518 -2.72 23.94 19.81
N GLN A 519 -2.22 24.24 18.60
CA GLN A 519 -3.03 24.79 17.50
C GLN A 519 -3.47 23.67 16.56
N TYR A 520 -4.69 23.82 16.05
CA TYR A 520 -5.36 22.87 15.17
C TYR A 520 -5.71 23.58 13.87
N TYR A 521 -5.25 23.05 12.75
CA TYR A 521 -5.48 23.59 11.41
C TYR A 521 -6.20 22.55 10.58
N LEU A 522 -7.33 22.94 9.99
CA LEU A 522 -8.13 22.10 9.11
C LEU A 522 -8.56 22.93 7.90
N GLY A 523 -8.02 22.57 6.74
CA GLY A 523 -8.25 23.25 5.48
C GLY A 523 -7.28 22.76 4.41
N LEU A 524 -7.46 23.19 3.17
CA LEU A 524 -6.56 22.80 2.07
C LEU A 524 -5.11 23.23 2.37
N ILE A 525 -4.96 24.42 2.94
CA ILE A 525 -3.68 24.99 3.38
C ILE A 525 -3.81 25.33 4.87
N GLY A 526 -2.98 24.71 5.72
CA GLY A 526 -3.04 24.93 7.17
C GLY A 526 -2.47 26.28 7.60
N LEU A 527 -1.39 26.71 6.96
CA LEU A 527 -0.67 27.95 7.24
C LEU A 527 -0.34 28.64 5.91
N SER A 528 -0.66 29.93 5.78
CA SER A 528 -0.33 30.70 4.58
C SER A 528 0.11 32.13 4.92
N SER A 529 1.20 32.56 4.30
CA SER A 529 1.56 33.97 4.09
C SER A 529 1.64 34.33 2.61
N GLY A 530 1.27 33.39 1.74
CA GLY A 530 1.16 33.57 0.29
C GLY A 530 -0.12 34.28 -0.14
N ILE A 531 -0.37 34.27 -1.44
CA ILE A 531 -1.54 34.90 -2.06
C ILE A 531 -2.49 33.81 -2.57
N ILE A 532 -3.75 33.88 -2.16
CA ILE A 532 -4.83 33.00 -2.65
C ILE A 532 -5.96 33.95 -3.09
N PRO A 533 -5.97 34.41 -4.34
CA PRO A 533 -6.98 35.32 -4.86
C PRO A 533 -8.35 34.66 -5.01
#